data_AF-A0A950NJQ3-F1
#
_entry.id   AF-A0A950NJQ3-F1
#
_cell.length_a   1.000
_cell.length_b   1.000
_cell.length_c   1.000
_cell.angle_alpha   90.00
_cell.angle_beta   90.00
_cell.angle_gamma   90.00
#
_symmetry.space_group_name_H-M   'P 1'
#
loop_
_entity.id
_entity.type
_entity.pdbx_description
1 polymer ?
#
loop_
_entity_poly.entity_id
_entity_poly.type
_entity_poly.pdbx_seq_one_letter_code
_entity_poly.pdbx_strand_id
1 'polypeptide(L)'
;PGEWDGREPAIFAPAFFVDLLRGMAGSVFDTTAVLTSARSGQRTFATADQIAVFEWGASRCSSWVHAILGAARPGVSEHEAFRVAPWGGEPVSYHPVFASGPDVAVGLRSPSSRRLELGDAAVVAVGLWGGNTARGGLVAASVDDLTNASEGYLERLAIPYWRAIAMWYETLAVGVVGGEIFEAITELLAGEEFSSSLNPGHLIHYEEWLHSPIRRGSEDPIASGMVLQCDMIPTGIRAGWTINCEDTVVVADRALRAELSARHPELWARIRARQEYVRNSLGVRLPDGVLPLSCTPCYFRPFWLSPSTALAFAQ
;
A
#
# COMPACT_ATOMS: atom_id res chain seq x y z
N PRO A 1 2.15 -2.80 23.42
CA PRO A 1 0.97 -2.08 23.96
C PRO A 1 -0.30 -2.82 23.52
N GLY A 2 -1.31 -2.94 24.38
CA GLY A 2 -2.62 -3.40 23.94
C GLY A 2 -3.23 -2.37 22.97
N GLU A 3 -4.02 -2.81 22.00
CA GLU A 3 -4.73 -1.90 21.08
C GLU A 3 -5.86 -1.11 21.78
N TRP A 4 -6.14 -1.42 23.05
CA TRP A 4 -7.21 -0.85 23.85
C TRP A 4 -6.83 -0.73 25.32
N ASP A 5 -6.91 0.49 25.86
CA ASP A 5 -6.61 0.81 27.26
C ASP A 5 -7.88 1.06 28.11
N GLY A 6 -9.06 0.72 27.58
CA GLY A 6 -10.32 0.89 28.30
C GLY A 6 -10.55 -0.16 29.40
N ARG A 7 -11.43 0.17 30.36
CA ARG A 7 -11.75 -0.70 31.52
C ARG A 7 -12.40 -2.03 31.15
N GLU A 8 -13.24 -2.03 30.11
CA GLU A 8 -13.90 -3.22 29.60
C GLU A 8 -13.13 -3.76 28.38
N PRO A 9 -13.01 -5.08 28.20
CA PRO A 9 -12.42 -5.64 26.98
C PRO A 9 -13.15 -5.13 25.74
N ALA A 10 -12.41 -4.62 24.75
CA ALA A 10 -12.99 -4.29 23.46
C ALA A 10 -13.48 -5.58 22.77
N ILE A 11 -14.71 -5.55 22.27
CA ILE A 11 -15.28 -6.62 21.44
C ILE A 11 -15.56 -6.02 20.08
N PHE A 12 -15.04 -6.66 19.03
CA PHE A 12 -15.19 -6.23 17.65
C PHE A 12 -16.58 -6.60 17.11
N ALA A 13 -17.61 -5.99 17.70
CA ALA A 13 -19.01 -6.11 17.31
C ALA A 13 -19.75 -4.81 17.66
N PRO A 14 -20.86 -4.49 16.96
CA PRO A 14 -21.70 -3.36 17.34
C PRO A 14 -22.14 -3.43 18.80
N ALA A 15 -22.01 -2.33 19.54
CA ALA A 15 -22.22 -2.28 20.98
C ALA A 15 -23.59 -2.85 21.42
N PHE A 16 -24.65 -2.58 20.66
CA PHE A 16 -25.98 -3.09 20.99
C PHE A 16 -26.07 -4.62 20.92
N PHE A 17 -25.32 -5.29 20.04
CA PHE A 17 -25.25 -6.75 20.02
C PHE A 17 -24.51 -7.28 21.25
N VAL A 18 -23.42 -6.62 21.64
CA VAL A 18 -22.66 -6.98 22.85
C VAL A 18 -23.54 -6.88 24.09
N ASP A 19 -24.32 -5.80 24.22
CA ASP A 19 -25.23 -5.59 25.35
C ASP A 19 -26.34 -6.65 25.40
N LEU A 20 -26.95 -6.99 24.26
CA LEU A 20 -27.94 -8.06 24.15
C LEU A 20 -27.35 -9.41 24.58
N LEU A 21 -26.16 -9.76 24.09
CA LEU A 21 -25.49 -11.02 24.41
C LEU A 21 -25.11 -11.10 25.90
N ARG A 22 -24.65 -10.01 26.50
CA ARG A 22 -24.37 -9.92 27.94
C ARG A 22 -25.62 -10.16 28.77
N GLY A 23 -26.77 -9.62 28.35
CA GLY A 23 -28.06 -9.86 29.02
C GLY A 23 -28.49 -11.33 29.00
N MET A 24 -28.12 -12.09 27.95
CA MET A 24 -28.50 -13.49 27.79
C MET A 24 -27.50 -14.48 28.43
N ALA A 25 -26.19 -14.22 28.27
CA ALA A 25 -25.13 -15.14 28.63
C ALA A 25 -24.35 -14.73 29.89
N GLY A 26 -24.58 -13.53 30.42
CA GLY A 26 -23.84 -12.94 31.53
C GLY A 26 -22.46 -12.41 31.11
N SER A 27 -21.59 -13.28 30.59
CA SER A 27 -20.23 -12.93 30.16
C SER A 27 -20.02 -13.14 28.65
N VAL A 28 -19.39 -12.15 27.99
CA VAL A 28 -19.04 -12.19 26.57
C VAL A 28 -17.57 -11.77 26.43
N PHE A 29 -16.83 -12.43 25.54
CA PHE A 29 -15.43 -12.14 25.24
C PHE A 29 -15.19 -12.13 23.72
N ASP A 30 -14.20 -11.36 23.29
CA ASP A 30 -13.82 -11.25 21.89
C ASP A 30 -13.00 -12.47 21.43
N THR A 31 -13.31 -12.98 20.24
CA THR A 31 -12.56 -14.07 19.59
C THR A 31 -12.11 -13.72 18.17
N THR A 32 -12.11 -12.42 17.83
CA THR A 32 -11.78 -11.90 16.50
C THR A 32 -10.40 -12.32 16.05
N ALA A 33 -9.46 -12.43 17.00
CA ALA A 33 -8.10 -12.92 16.77
C ALA A 33 -8.04 -14.32 16.12
N VAL A 34 -9.04 -15.19 16.30
CA VAL A 34 -9.11 -16.50 15.61
C VAL A 34 -9.15 -16.32 14.08
N LEU A 35 -9.70 -15.21 13.61
CA LEU A 35 -9.78 -14.88 12.19
C LEU A 35 -8.63 -13.96 11.74
N THR A 36 -8.26 -12.98 12.55
CA THR A 36 -7.45 -11.83 12.09
C THR A 36 -6.04 -11.74 12.70
N SER A 37 -5.70 -12.59 13.68
CA SER A 37 -4.37 -12.54 14.30
C SER A 37 -3.27 -12.68 13.25
N ALA A 38 -2.26 -11.82 13.30
CA ALA A 38 -1.08 -11.94 12.44
C ALA A 38 -0.28 -13.24 12.66
N ARG A 39 -0.50 -13.97 13.77
CA ARG A 39 0.22 -15.23 14.06
C ARG A 39 -0.55 -16.50 13.72
N SER A 40 -1.86 -16.48 13.95
CA SER A 40 -2.69 -17.69 13.90
C SER A 40 -4.06 -17.46 13.28
N GLY A 41 -4.36 -16.24 12.81
CA GLY A 41 -5.63 -15.88 12.21
C GLY A 41 -5.87 -16.69 10.95
N GLN A 42 -7.03 -17.34 10.85
CA GLN A 42 -7.36 -18.18 9.69
C GLN A 42 -7.41 -17.40 8.37
N ARG A 43 -7.62 -16.08 8.42
CA ARG A 43 -7.64 -15.20 7.25
C ARG A 43 -6.28 -14.59 6.94
N THR A 44 -5.28 -14.79 7.79
CA THR A 44 -3.95 -14.17 7.63
C THR A 44 -3.12 -14.86 6.55
N PHE A 45 -3.32 -16.16 6.35
CA PHE A 45 -2.47 -17.00 5.51
C PHE A 45 -3.25 -17.46 4.26
N ALA A 46 -3.01 -16.80 3.14
CA ALA A 46 -3.62 -17.14 1.87
C ALA A 46 -3.01 -18.41 1.28
N THR A 47 -3.87 -19.25 0.69
CA THR A 47 -3.47 -20.42 -0.10
C THR A 47 -2.97 -20.01 -1.48
N ALA A 48 -2.33 -20.93 -2.22
CA ALA A 48 -1.89 -20.67 -3.59
C ALA A 48 -3.05 -20.22 -4.52
N ASP A 49 -4.23 -20.84 -4.38
CA ASP A 49 -5.41 -20.48 -5.18
C ASP A 49 -5.97 -19.10 -4.80
N GLN A 50 -5.94 -18.77 -3.52
CA GLN A 50 -6.39 -17.47 -3.05
C GLN A 50 -5.44 -16.34 -3.49
N ILE A 51 -4.12 -16.60 -3.46
CA ILE A 51 -3.12 -15.69 -4.02
C ILE A 51 -3.37 -15.45 -5.51
N ALA A 52 -3.84 -16.46 -6.25
CA ALA A 52 -4.20 -16.28 -7.66
C ALA A 52 -5.39 -15.34 -7.88
N VAL A 53 -6.41 -15.42 -7.01
CA VAL A 53 -7.53 -14.47 -7.02
C VAL A 53 -7.06 -13.07 -6.62
N PHE A 54 -6.19 -12.95 -5.63
CA PHE A 54 -5.68 -11.67 -5.15
C PHE A 54 -4.75 -11.00 -6.15
N GLU A 55 -3.96 -11.76 -6.91
CA GLU A 55 -3.12 -11.23 -7.98
C GLU A 55 -3.96 -10.58 -9.08
N TRP A 56 -5.14 -11.11 -9.38
CA TRP A 56 -6.09 -10.49 -10.30
C TRP A 56 -6.57 -9.12 -9.78
N GLY A 57 -6.90 -9.03 -8.48
CA GLY A 57 -7.29 -7.77 -7.83
C GLY A 57 -6.17 -6.74 -7.84
N ALA A 58 -4.99 -7.12 -7.33
CA ALA A 58 -3.81 -6.25 -7.22
C ALA A 58 -3.31 -5.76 -8.60
N SER A 59 -3.30 -6.65 -9.61
CA SER A 59 -2.92 -6.27 -10.97
C SER A 59 -3.88 -5.23 -11.56
N ARG A 60 -5.20 -5.37 -11.33
CA ARG A 60 -6.19 -4.40 -11.81
C ARG A 60 -6.06 -3.06 -11.10
N CYS A 61 -5.93 -3.05 -9.77
CA CYS A 61 -5.68 -1.81 -9.01
C CYS A 61 -4.49 -1.05 -9.60
N SER A 62 -3.36 -1.75 -9.77
CA SER A 62 -2.14 -1.16 -10.28
C SER A 62 -2.25 -0.70 -11.73
N SER A 63 -2.86 -1.49 -12.62
CA SER A 63 -3.10 -1.09 -14.00
C SER A 63 -4.03 0.11 -14.13
N TRP A 64 -5.09 0.18 -13.31
CA TRP A 64 -6.03 1.30 -13.32
C TRP A 64 -5.39 2.57 -12.78
N VAL A 65 -4.67 2.48 -11.67
CA VAL A 65 -3.89 3.60 -11.13
C VAL A 65 -2.91 4.10 -12.17
N HIS A 66 -2.15 3.21 -12.83
CA HIS A 66 -1.23 3.60 -13.90
C HIS A 66 -1.92 4.30 -15.07
N ALA A 67 -3.10 3.82 -15.48
CA ALA A 67 -3.90 4.46 -16.53
C ALA A 67 -4.41 5.86 -16.13
N ILE A 68 -4.89 6.01 -14.89
CA ILE A 68 -5.34 7.30 -14.33
C ILE A 68 -4.18 8.29 -14.30
N LEU A 69 -3.00 7.82 -13.87
CA LEU A 69 -1.75 8.54 -13.90
C LEU A 69 -1.44 9.05 -15.32
N GLY A 70 -1.55 8.20 -16.35
CA GLY A 70 -1.35 8.60 -17.75
C GLY A 70 -2.43 9.56 -18.27
N ALA A 71 -3.64 9.50 -17.71
CA ALA A 71 -4.74 10.40 -17.99
C ALA A 71 -4.75 11.65 -17.09
N ALA A 72 -3.77 11.89 -16.23
CA ALA A 72 -3.73 13.13 -15.45
C ALA A 72 -3.00 14.22 -16.25
N ARG A 73 -3.67 15.34 -16.54
CA ARG A 73 -3.07 16.50 -17.22
C ARG A 73 -3.82 17.78 -16.85
N PRO A 74 -3.15 18.96 -16.89
CA PRO A 74 -3.81 20.23 -16.62
C PRO A 74 -5.09 20.41 -17.46
N GLY A 75 -6.13 20.95 -16.84
CA GLY A 75 -7.44 21.19 -17.45
C GLY A 75 -8.37 19.98 -17.47
N VAL A 76 -7.91 18.75 -17.23
CA VAL A 76 -8.78 17.58 -17.08
C VAL A 76 -9.32 17.52 -15.66
N SER A 77 -10.58 17.12 -15.46
CA SER A 77 -11.14 16.91 -14.13
C SER A 77 -10.76 15.56 -13.51
N GLU A 78 -10.78 15.47 -12.18
CA GLU A 78 -10.55 14.20 -11.46
C GLU A 78 -11.51 13.11 -11.95
N HIS A 79 -12.79 13.43 -12.16
CA HIS A 79 -13.76 12.51 -12.78
C HIS A 79 -13.34 12.04 -14.17
N GLU A 80 -12.87 12.94 -15.04
CA GLU A 80 -12.46 12.61 -16.41
C GLU A 80 -11.20 11.74 -16.43
N ALA A 81 -10.22 12.05 -15.57
CA ALA A 81 -9.00 11.26 -15.43
C ALA A 81 -9.29 9.90 -14.78
N PHE A 82 -10.19 9.82 -13.80
CA PHE A 82 -10.58 8.55 -13.16
C PHE A 82 -11.32 7.60 -14.10
N ARG A 83 -12.13 8.13 -15.03
CA ARG A 83 -13.00 7.35 -15.93
C ARG A 83 -12.25 6.35 -16.82
N VAL A 84 -10.94 6.51 -16.99
CA VAL A 84 -10.13 5.55 -17.77
C VAL A 84 -9.95 4.21 -17.05
N ALA A 85 -10.22 4.14 -15.74
CA ALA A 85 -10.30 2.90 -15.00
C ALA A 85 -11.63 2.18 -15.34
N PRO A 86 -11.59 1.01 -16.01
CA PRO A 86 -12.80 0.28 -16.41
C PRO A 86 -13.39 -0.52 -15.23
N TRP A 87 -13.80 0.19 -14.17
CA TRP A 87 -14.46 -0.44 -13.03
C TRP A 87 -15.86 -0.91 -13.44
N GLY A 88 -16.06 -2.23 -13.39
CA GLY A 88 -17.28 -2.91 -13.82
C GLY A 88 -18.21 -3.30 -12.66
N GLY A 89 -17.92 -2.84 -11.43
CA GLY A 89 -18.65 -3.22 -10.23
C GLY A 89 -17.96 -4.31 -9.40
N GLU A 90 -16.68 -4.54 -9.63
CA GLU A 90 -15.85 -5.40 -8.77
C GLU A 90 -15.92 -4.94 -7.30
N PRO A 91 -15.90 -5.89 -6.34
CA PRO A 91 -15.97 -5.55 -4.93
C PRO A 91 -14.70 -4.81 -4.51
N VAL A 92 -14.91 -3.61 -3.97
CA VAL A 92 -13.86 -2.75 -3.44
C VAL A 92 -13.59 -3.08 -1.98
N SER A 93 -12.35 -2.93 -1.54
CA SER A 93 -11.96 -3.03 -0.12
C SER A 93 -12.14 -1.70 0.63
N TYR A 94 -12.14 -0.59 -0.11
CA TYR A 94 -12.49 0.76 0.35
C TYR A 94 -12.94 1.61 -0.85
N HIS A 95 -13.57 2.75 -0.63
CA HIS A 95 -14.02 3.60 -1.73
C HIS A 95 -12.84 4.19 -2.51
N PRO A 96 -12.86 4.20 -3.86
CA PRO A 96 -11.74 4.74 -4.63
C PRO A 96 -11.44 6.20 -4.30
N VAL A 97 -10.15 6.53 -4.27
CA VAL A 97 -9.64 7.85 -3.90
C VAL A 97 -9.03 8.52 -5.11
N PHE A 98 -9.38 9.80 -5.33
CA PHE A 98 -8.61 10.69 -6.18
C PHE A 98 -8.79 12.12 -5.69
N ALA A 99 -7.71 12.73 -5.23
CA ALA A 99 -7.69 14.14 -4.86
C ALA A 99 -6.52 14.86 -5.52
N SER A 100 -6.77 16.07 -5.99
CA SER A 100 -5.78 17.03 -6.47
C SER A 100 -6.00 18.41 -5.85
N GLY A 101 -4.94 19.22 -5.75
CA GLY A 101 -5.02 20.60 -5.30
C GLY A 101 -3.67 21.27 -5.01
N PRO A 102 -3.68 22.60 -4.78
CA PRO A 102 -2.48 23.38 -4.48
C PRO A 102 -1.98 23.20 -3.04
N ASP A 103 -2.86 22.79 -2.12
CA ASP A 103 -2.52 22.55 -0.72
C ASP A 103 -2.05 21.12 -0.51
N VAL A 104 -2.90 20.27 0.08
CA VAL A 104 -2.63 18.85 0.29
C VAL A 104 -3.73 18.07 -0.39
N ALA A 105 -3.35 17.01 -1.11
CA ALA A 105 -4.31 16.05 -1.60
C ALA A 105 -4.99 15.37 -0.40
N VAL A 106 -6.24 15.74 -0.12
CA VAL A 106 -7.01 15.21 1.01
C VAL A 106 -7.16 13.69 0.84
N GLY A 107 -6.56 12.93 1.76
CA GLY A 107 -6.70 11.47 1.81
C GLY A 107 -8.17 11.07 1.94
N LEU A 108 -8.53 9.93 1.36
CA LEU A 108 -9.89 9.36 1.39
C LEU A 108 -10.97 10.20 0.68
N ARG A 109 -10.63 11.18 -0.16
CA ARG A 109 -11.61 11.91 -0.97
C ARG A 109 -11.91 11.19 -2.28
N SER A 110 -13.19 11.06 -2.61
CA SER A 110 -13.62 10.61 -3.93
C SER A 110 -13.21 11.60 -5.04
N PRO A 111 -13.03 11.13 -6.28
CA PRO A 111 -12.85 12.01 -7.43
C PRO A 111 -13.98 13.04 -7.53
N SER A 112 -13.67 14.26 -7.99
CA SER A 112 -14.63 15.36 -8.12
C SER A 112 -14.62 16.02 -9.50
N SER A 113 -15.38 17.11 -9.67
CA SER A 113 -15.32 17.96 -10.87
C SER A 113 -14.12 18.92 -10.90
N ARG A 114 -13.27 18.92 -9.87
CA ARG A 114 -12.06 19.75 -9.84
C ARG A 114 -11.16 19.42 -11.03
N ARG A 115 -10.67 20.45 -11.72
CA ARG A 115 -9.69 20.33 -12.81
C ARG A 115 -8.28 20.39 -12.27
N LEU A 116 -7.43 19.47 -12.71
CA LEU A 116 -6.01 19.46 -12.40
C LEU A 116 -5.34 20.72 -12.98
N GLU A 117 -4.38 21.27 -12.26
CA GLU A 117 -3.54 22.40 -12.65
C GLU A 117 -2.06 21.98 -12.62
N LEU A 118 -1.21 22.70 -13.35
CA LEU A 118 0.23 22.46 -13.32
C LEU A 118 0.77 22.78 -11.91
N GLY A 119 1.55 21.88 -11.33
CA GLY A 119 2.11 22.00 -9.99
C GLY A 119 1.20 21.51 -8.87
N ASP A 120 -0.02 21.04 -9.17
CA ASP A 120 -0.90 20.45 -8.15
C ASP A 120 -0.27 19.23 -7.49
N ALA A 121 -0.47 19.10 -6.18
CA ALA A 121 -0.34 17.83 -5.49
C ALA A 121 -1.53 16.94 -5.88
N ALA A 122 -1.28 15.67 -6.22
CA ALA A 122 -2.31 14.70 -6.55
C ALA A 122 -2.04 13.32 -5.94
N VAL A 123 -3.09 12.66 -5.44
CA VAL A 123 -3.08 11.28 -4.96
C VAL A 123 -4.23 10.50 -5.56
N VAL A 124 -3.98 9.26 -5.95
CA VAL A 124 -5.00 8.30 -6.39
C VAL A 124 -4.76 6.97 -5.70
N ALA A 125 -5.84 6.32 -5.27
CA ALA A 125 -5.77 5.00 -4.67
C ALA A 125 -6.99 4.16 -5.09
N VAL A 126 -6.75 2.88 -5.39
CA VAL A 126 -7.80 1.91 -5.69
C VAL A 126 -7.54 0.62 -4.91
N GLY A 127 -8.57 0.19 -4.18
CA GLY A 127 -8.60 -1.07 -3.45
C GLY A 127 -9.68 -2.01 -3.96
N LEU A 128 -9.27 -3.21 -4.36
CA LEU A 128 -10.13 -4.35 -4.62
C LEU A 128 -9.83 -5.43 -3.58
N TRP A 129 -10.68 -6.44 -3.50
CA TRP A 129 -10.37 -7.63 -2.71
C TRP A 129 -9.02 -8.24 -3.12
N GLY A 130 -8.12 -8.35 -2.15
CA GLY A 130 -6.76 -8.89 -2.32
C GLY A 130 -5.75 -7.95 -2.95
N GLY A 131 -6.11 -6.68 -3.21
CA GLY A 131 -5.24 -5.77 -3.93
C GLY A 131 -5.46 -4.30 -3.61
N ASN A 132 -4.38 -3.59 -3.33
CA ASN A 132 -4.36 -2.14 -3.18
C ASN A 132 -3.20 -1.55 -3.98
N THR A 133 -3.44 -0.41 -4.62
CA THR A 133 -2.40 0.43 -5.19
C THR A 133 -2.74 1.89 -4.97
N ALA A 134 -1.76 2.65 -4.48
CA ALA A 134 -1.87 4.09 -4.34
C ALA A 134 -0.62 4.79 -4.91
N ARG A 135 -0.83 5.96 -5.52
CA ARG A 135 0.24 6.80 -6.07
C ARG A 135 -0.04 8.25 -5.76
N GLY A 136 0.98 8.94 -5.27
CA GLY A 136 0.92 10.35 -4.89
C GLY A 136 2.15 11.08 -5.42
N GLY A 137 1.94 12.20 -6.08
CA GLY A 137 3.03 13.04 -6.58
C GLY A 137 2.51 14.37 -7.12
N LEU A 138 3.29 15.04 -7.95
CA LEU A 138 2.92 16.33 -8.50
C LEU A 138 2.49 16.22 -9.96
N VAL A 139 1.48 17.01 -10.32
CA VAL A 139 1.03 17.26 -11.70
C VAL A 139 2.04 18.21 -12.37
N ALA A 140 3.23 17.70 -12.62
CA ALA A 140 4.38 18.41 -13.17
C ALA A 140 5.14 17.47 -14.11
N ALA A 141 5.97 18.01 -15.00
CA ALA A 141 6.89 17.26 -15.86
C ALA A 141 8.31 17.23 -15.27
N SER A 142 8.72 18.27 -14.55
CA SER A 142 10.05 18.33 -13.93
C SER A 142 10.09 19.28 -12.72
N VAL A 143 11.30 19.45 -12.16
CA VAL A 143 11.56 20.45 -11.11
C VAL A 143 11.30 21.89 -11.56
N ASP A 144 11.31 22.16 -12.87
CA ASP A 144 11.06 23.50 -13.42
C ASP A 144 9.58 23.92 -13.31
N ASP A 145 8.67 22.94 -13.13
CA ASP A 145 7.25 23.18 -12.92
C ASP A 145 6.89 23.37 -11.44
N LEU A 146 7.88 23.34 -10.54
CA LEU A 146 7.65 23.53 -9.10
C LEU A 146 7.30 24.98 -8.79
N THR A 147 6.34 25.14 -7.88
CA THR A 147 5.96 26.40 -7.27
C THR A 147 6.78 26.65 -5.99
N ASN A 148 6.74 27.87 -5.46
CA ASN A 148 7.35 28.17 -4.16
C ASN A 148 6.85 27.25 -3.03
N ALA A 149 5.61 26.75 -3.11
CA ALA A 149 5.06 25.82 -2.13
C ALA A 149 5.69 24.41 -2.24
N SER A 150 6.06 24.00 -3.45
CA SER A 150 6.62 22.68 -3.75
C SER A 150 8.15 22.64 -3.85
N GLU A 151 8.83 23.73 -3.49
CA GLU A 151 10.30 23.83 -3.50
C GLU A 151 10.95 22.71 -2.68
N GLY A 152 11.85 21.95 -3.32
CA GLY A 152 12.59 20.83 -2.74
C GLY A 152 11.79 19.54 -2.55
N TYR A 153 10.61 19.46 -3.16
CA TYR A 153 9.76 18.27 -3.16
C TYR A 153 10.53 17.00 -3.53
N LEU A 154 11.37 17.06 -4.57
CA LEU A 154 12.08 15.90 -5.08
C LEU A 154 13.12 15.39 -4.07
N GLU A 155 14.00 16.28 -3.61
CA GLU A 155 15.16 15.94 -2.79
C GLU A 155 14.81 15.65 -1.33
N ARG A 156 13.82 16.37 -0.78
CA ARG A 156 13.50 16.33 0.65
C ARG A 156 12.25 15.51 1.00
N LEU A 157 11.46 15.09 -0.01
CA LEU A 157 10.31 14.19 0.21
C LEU A 157 10.37 12.97 -0.70
N ALA A 158 10.32 13.14 -2.01
CA ALA A 158 10.13 12.04 -2.94
C ALA A 158 11.26 11.00 -2.90
N ILE A 159 12.52 11.45 -2.90
CA ILE A 159 13.69 10.57 -2.84
C ILE A 159 13.81 9.84 -1.48
N PRO A 160 13.78 10.53 -0.32
CA PRO A 160 13.81 9.85 0.98
C PRO A 160 12.64 8.87 1.17
N TYR A 161 11.44 9.26 0.74
CA TYR A 161 10.26 8.39 0.81
C TYR A 161 10.44 7.12 -0.01
N TRP A 162 10.87 7.25 -1.27
CA TRP A 162 11.08 6.07 -2.11
C TRP A 162 12.20 5.16 -1.60
N ARG A 163 13.23 5.72 -0.95
CA ARG A 163 14.23 4.90 -0.24
C ARG A 163 13.62 4.10 0.91
N ALA A 164 12.67 4.67 1.65
CA ALA A 164 11.93 3.92 2.67
C ALA A 164 11.08 2.81 2.05
N ILE A 165 10.41 3.07 0.92
CA ILE A 165 9.70 2.02 0.16
C ILE A 165 10.68 0.90 -0.23
N ALA A 166 11.82 1.23 -0.83
CA ALA A 166 12.83 0.24 -1.19
C ALA A 166 13.33 -0.56 0.04
N MET A 167 13.65 0.11 1.14
CA MET A 167 14.06 -0.53 2.39
C MET A 167 13.01 -1.51 2.92
N TRP A 168 11.72 -1.16 2.83
CA TRP A 168 10.63 -2.03 3.24
C TRP A 168 10.63 -3.34 2.43
N TYR A 169 10.78 -3.25 1.11
CA TYR A 169 10.87 -4.41 0.22
C TYR A 169 12.13 -5.25 0.47
N GLU A 170 13.27 -4.62 0.77
CA GLU A 170 14.54 -5.32 1.02
C GLU A 170 14.56 -6.05 2.37
N THR A 171 13.86 -5.52 3.37
CA THR A 171 13.82 -6.09 4.73
C THR A 171 12.76 -7.18 4.86
N LEU A 172 11.73 -7.17 4.01
CA LEU A 172 10.63 -8.12 4.09
C LEU A 172 11.07 -9.55 3.70
N ALA A 173 10.99 -10.51 4.63
CA ALA A 173 11.23 -11.91 4.34
C ALA A 173 10.51 -12.84 5.35
N VAL A 174 10.30 -14.10 4.97
CA VAL A 174 9.78 -15.12 5.90
C VAL A 174 10.69 -15.22 7.12
N GLY A 175 10.10 -15.14 8.31
CA GLY A 175 10.77 -15.25 9.60
C GLY A 175 11.25 -13.92 10.20
N VAL A 176 11.32 -12.84 9.40
CA VAL A 176 11.68 -11.50 9.92
C VAL A 176 10.60 -11.04 10.88
N VAL A 177 11.00 -10.47 12.02
CA VAL A 177 10.06 -9.97 13.01
C VAL A 177 9.56 -8.59 12.57
N GLY A 178 8.24 -8.36 12.63
CA GLY A 178 7.67 -7.11 12.13
C GLY A 178 8.17 -5.85 12.85
N GLY A 179 8.62 -5.97 14.11
CA GLY A 179 9.30 -4.89 14.83
C GLY A 179 10.62 -4.47 14.20
N GLU A 180 11.37 -5.40 13.61
CA GLU A 180 12.65 -5.12 12.93
C GLU A 180 12.43 -4.30 11.65
N ILE A 181 11.36 -4.62 10.88
CA ILE A 181 10.97 -3.84 9.70
C ILE A 181 10.54 -2.43 10.13
N PHE A 182 9.74 -2.32 11.20
CA PHE A 182 9.33 -1.03 11.74
C PHE A 182 10.56 -0.18 12.14
N GLU A 183 11.50 -0.76 12.88
CA GLU A 183 12.73 -0.10 13.32
C GLU A 183 13.56 0.37 12.14
N ALA A 184 13.83 -0.50 11.16
CA ALA A 184 14.61 -0.17 9.97
C ALA A 184 14.02 1.04 9.20
N ILE A 185 12.69 1.11 9.05
CA ILE A 185 12.02 2.24 8.42
C ILE A 185 12.13 3.51 9.27
N THR A 186 11.87 3.40 10.58
CA THR A 186 11.95 4.58 11.45
C THR A 186 13.36 5.13 11.60
N GLU A 187 14.38 4.27 11.59
CA GLU A 187 15.79 4.68 11.62
C GLU A 187 16.19 5.34 10.30
N LEU A 188 15.77 4.80 9.16
CA LEU A 188 16.06 5.40 7.86
C LEU A 188 15.45 6.81 7.72
N LEU A 189 14.23 7.00 8.25
CA LEU A 189 13.54 8.29 8.22
C LEU A 189 13.98 9.22 9.38
N ALA A 190 14.90 8.80 10.25
CA ALA A 190 15.35 9.62 11.35
C ALA A 190 16.10 10.86 10.83
N GLY A 191 15.56 12.05 11.12
CA GLY A 191 16.12 13.33 10.67
C GLY A 191 15.51 13.87 9.37
N GLU A 192 14.63 13.11 8.70
CA GLU A 192 13.83 13.61 7.59
C GLU A 192 12.70 14.53 8.07
N GLU A 193 12.12 15.32 7.16
CA GLU A 193 11.01 16.24 7.47
C GLU A 193 9.68 15.53 7.78
N PHE A 194 9.62 14.21 7.59
CA PHE A 194 8.42 13.39 7.78
C PHE A 194 8.74 12.04 8.44
N SER A 195 7.69 11.37 8.88
CA SER A 195 7.71 10.00 9.38
C SER A 195 6.52 9.22 8.80
N SER A 196 6.46 7.91 9.01
CA SER A 196 5.24 7.15 8.74
C SER A 196 4.21 7.46 9.83
N SER A 197 3.03 7.93 9.42
CA SER A 197 1.94 8.29 10.35
C SER A 197 1.25 7.07 10.96
N LEU A 198 1.31 5.94 10.24
CA LEU A 198 0.80 4.64 10.65
C LEU A 198 1.92 3.59 10.65
N ASN A 199 1.56 2.37 11.03
CA ASN A 199 2.41 1.19 10.85
C ASN A 199 2.84 1.08 9.38
N PRO A 200 4.15 0.94 9.08
CA PRO A 200 4.65 0.89 7.71
C PRO A 200 4.31 -0.46 7.08
N GLY A 201 3.08 -0.56 6.58
CA GLY A 201 2.49 -1.75 6.02
C GLY A 201 1.61 -2.55 6.99
N HIS A 202 0.71 -3.32 6.40
CA HIS A 202 -0.27 -4.13 7.09
C HIS A 202 -0.72 -5.29 6.21
N LEU A 203 -1.37 -6.27 6.83
CA LEU A 203 -2.04 -7.35 6.14
C LEU A 203 -3.30 -6.82 5.47
N ILE A 204 -3.55 -7.30 4.26
CA ILE A 204 -4.76 -7.02 3.49
C ILE A 204 -5.47 -8.32 3.15
N HIS A 205 -6.77 -8.25 2.90
CA HIS A 205 -7.55 -9.41 2.45
C HIS A 205 -8.77 -8.95 1.64
N TYR A 206 -9.98 -9.23 2.11
CA TYR A 206 -11.21 -8.70 1.52
C TYR A 206 -11.45 -7.27 2.05
N GLU A 207 -11.01 -6.98 3.27
CA GLU A 207 -10.83 -5.62 3.74
C GLU A 207 -9.44 -5.07 3.41
N GLU A 208 -9.33 -3.76 3.43
CA GLU A 208 -8.09 -3.02 3.22
C GLU A 208 -7.12 -3.25 4.37
N TRP A 209 -7.57 -3.20 5.62
CA TRP A 209 -6.72 -3.42 6.80
C TRP A 209 -7.21 -4.59 7.64
N LEU A 210 -6.51 -5.74 7.57
CA LEU A 210 -6.85 -6.91 8.37
C LEU A 210 -6.21 -6.86 9.76
N HIS A 211 -4.89 -6.64 9.82
CA HIS A 211 -4.07 -6.52 11.02
C HIS A 211 -2.66 -6.06 10.59
N SER A 212 -1.84 -5.49 11.47
CA SER A 212 -0.43 -5.20 11.13
C SER A 212 0.56 -5.98 12.00
N PRO A 213 1.38 -6.90 11.42
CA PRO A 213 2.53 -7.47 12.11
C PRO A 213 3.68 -6.45 12.23
N ILE A 214 3.72 -5.43 11.37
CA ILE A 214 4.79 -4.43 11.30
C ILE A 214 4.41 -3.21 12.15
N ARG A 215 4.79 -3.24 13.43
CA ARG A 215 4.49 -2.16 14.38
C ARG A 215 5.57 -2.08 15.45
N ARG A 216 5.66 -0.94 16.14
CA ARG A 216 6.63 -0.72 17.22
C ARG A 216 6.59 -1.86 18.25
N GLY A 217 7.74 -2.48 18.49
CA GLY A 217 7.89 -3.57 19.45
C GLY A 217 7.05 -4.82 19.12
N SER A 218 6.69 -5.02 17.85
CA SER A 218 6.05 -6.26 17.42
C SER A 218 7.04 -7.41 17.45
N GLU A 219 6.64 -8.54 18.02
CA GLU A 219 7.36 -9.81 17.91
C GLU A 219 6.74 -10.73 16.84
N ASP A 220 5.72 -10.24 16.11
CA ASP A 220 4.95 -11.05 15.15
C ASP A 220 5.83 -11.33 13.92
N PRO A 221 6.08 -12.60 13.56
CA PRO A 221 6.91 -12.92 12.41
C PRO A 221 6.14 -12.70 11.11
N ILE A 222 6.82 -12.18 10.11
CA ILE A 222 6.37 -12.27 8.73
C ILE A 222 6.41 -13.74 8.30
N ALA A 223 5.32 -14.25 7.74
CA ALA A 223 5.18 -15.67 7.43
C ALA A 223 4.68 -15.93 6.01
N SER A 224 4.90 -17.16 5.55
CA SER A 224 4.42 -17.65 4.27
C SER A 224 2.89 -17.57 4.18
N GLY A 225 2.36 -17.07 3.06
CA GLY A 225 0.93 -16.86 2.83
C GLY A 225 0.41 -15.48 3.26
N MET A 226 1.21 -14.66 3.94
CA MET A 226 0.80 -13.29 4.27
C MET A 226 0.68 -12.43 3.01
N VAL A 227 -0.46 -11.77 2.86
CA VAL A 227 -0.74 -10.78 1.82
C VAL A 227 -0.64 -9.40 2.47
N LEU A 228 0.32 -8.59 2.02
CA LEU A 228 0.71 -7.36 2.66
C LEU A 228 0.61 -6.20 1.66
N GLN A 229 0.30 -5.03 2.18
CA GLN A 229 0.48 -3.77 1.49
C GLN A 229 1.72 -3.08 2.04
N CYS A 230 2.60 -2.63 1.14
CA CYS A 230 3.58 -1.62 1.50
C CYS A 230 2.83 -0.30 1.61
N ASP A 231 2.53 0.13 2.83
CA ASP A 231 1.79 1.36 3.12
C ASP A 231 2.64 2.25 4.03
N MET A 232 3.00 3.42 3.54
CA MET A 232 3.63 4.46 4.36
C MET A 232 2.96 5.79 4.04
N ILE A 233 2.10 6.24 4.96
CA ILE A 233 1.47 7.56 4.88
C ILE A 233 2.39 8.60 5.54
N PRO A 234 2.96 9.55 4.78
CA PRO A 234 3.88 10.55 5.33
C PRO A 234 3.17 11.54 6.27
N THR A 235 3.76 11.83 7.42
CA THR A 235 3.32 12.92 8.32
C THR A 235 3.77 14.28 7.81
N GLY A 236 3.17 15.36 8.33
CA GLY A 236 3.74 16.71 8.18
C GLY A 236 3.73 17.25 6.75
N ILE A 237 2.90 16.68 5.86
CA ILE A 237 2.77 17.14 4.49
C ILE A 237 2.24 18.58 4.45
N ARG A 238 3.01 19.45 3.81
CA ARG A 238 2.70 20.88 3.62
C ARG A 238 2.04 21.14 2.26
N ALA A 239 1.57 22.37 2.07
CA ALA A 239 0.99 22.78 0.79
C ALA A 239 1.96 22.52 -0.39
N GLY A 240 1.44 22.05 -1.51
CA GLY A 240 2.20 21.70 -2.71
C GLY A 240 3.02 20.41 -2.57
N TRP A 241 2.86 19.65 -1.48
CA TRP A 241 3.56 18.39 -1.26
C TRP A 241 2.56 17.25 -1.19
N THR A 242 2.87 16.14 -1.84
CA THR A 242 2.21 14.85 -1.59
C THR A 242 3.07 13.73 -2.12
N ILE A 243 3.05 12.60 -1.44
CA ILE A 243 3.81 11.43 -1.84
C ILE A 243 3.06 10.17 -1.42
N ASN A 244 3.02 9.18 -2.30
CA ASN A 244 2.49 7.87 -2.00
C ASN A 244 3.00 6.85 -3.04
N CYS A 245 3.41 5.65 -2.60
CA CYS A 245 3.83 4.56 -3.48
C CYS A 245 3.48 3.20 -2.89
N GLU A 246 2.21 2.82 -2.92
CA GLU A 246 1.76 1.59 -2.27
C GLU A 246 1.45 0.48 -3.27
N ASP A 247 1.78 -0.74 -2.90
CA ASP A 247 1.60 -1.91 -3.74
C ASP A 247 1.34 -3.15 -2.88
N THR A 248 0.72 -4.16 -3.50
CA THR A 248 0.44 -5.44 -2.86
C THR A 248 1.54 -6.45 -3.12
N VAL A 249 1.98 -7.13 -2.07
CA VAL A 249 2.94 -8.23 -2.11
C VAL A 249 2.42 -9.43 -1.32
N VAL A 250 2.92 -10.62 -1.68
CA VAL A 250 2.77 -11.82 -0.86
C VAL A 250 4.13 -12.29 -0.41
N VAL A 251 4.22 -12.76 0.83
CA VAL A 251 5.42 -13.45 1.32
C VAL A 251 5.19 -14.95 1.23
N ALA A 252 6.12 -15.69 0.61
CA ALA A 252 6.00 -17.11 0.36
C ALA A 252 7.33 -17.84 0.58
N ASP A 253 7.27 -18.93 1.34
CA ASP A 253 8.39 -19.86 1.50
C ASP A 253 8.66 -20.67 0.21
N ARG A 254 9.58 -21.65 0.29
CA ARG A 254 9.90 -22.51 -0.85
C ARG A 254 8.73 -23.41 -1.28
N ALA A 255 7.95 -23.93 -0.35
CA ALA A 255 6.85 -24.84 -0.63
C ALA A 255 5.70 -24.11 -1.33
N LEU A 256 5.28 -22.96 -0.81
CA LEU A 256 4.22 -22.16 -1.41
C LEU A 256 4.61 -21.63 -2.80
N ARG A 257 5.87 -21.24 -3.00
CA ARG A 257 6.37 -20.86 -4.34
C ARG A 257 6.35 -22.02 -5.34
N ALA A 258 6.73 -23.22 -4.90
CA ALA A 258 6.65 -24.41 -5.74
C ALA A 258 5.19 -24.75 -6.10
N GLU A 259 4.28 -24.63 -5.14
CA GLU A 259 2.85 -24.83 -5.35
C GLU A 259 2.26 -23.80 -6.34
N LEU A 260 2.56 -22.51 -6.16
CA LEU A 260 2.16 -21.45 -7.09
C LEU A 260 2.69 -21.72 -8.51
N SER A 261 3.96 -22.08 -8.65
CA SER A 261 4.56 -22.40 -9.96
C SER A 261 3.90 -23.61 -10.63
N ALA A 262 3.44 -24.60 -9.86
CA ALA A 262 2.84 -25.82 -10.40
C ALA A 262 1.36 -25.63 -10.74
N ARG A 263 0.59 -24.98 -9.87
CA ARG A 263 -0.86 -24.80 -10.02
C ARG A 263 -1.23 -23.61 -10.90
N HIS A 264 -0.46 -22.52 -10.82
CA HIS A 264 -0.75 -21.23 -11.46
C HIS A 264 0.46 -20.71 -12.26
N PRO A 265 0.92 -21.43 -13.29
CA PRO A 265 2.17 -21.12 -14.00
C PRO A 265 2.18 -19.74 -14.66
N GLU A 266 1.04 -19.24 -15.14
CA GLU A 266 0.93 -17.90 -15.74
C GLU A 266 1.10 -16.78 -14.71
N LEU A 267 0.48 -16.92 -13.54
CA LEU A 267 0.68 -16.02 -12.41
C LEU A 267 2.15 -16.04 -11.98
N TRP A 268 2.74 -17.23 -11.89
CA TRP A 268 4.12 -17.38 -11.49
C TRP A 268 5.06 -16.67 -12.47
N ALA A 269 4.83 -16.80 -13.78
CA ALA A 269 5.60 -16.08 -14.79
C ALA A 269 5.50 -14.54 -14.61
N ARG A 270 4.31 -14.00 -14.33
CA ARG A 270 4.13 -12.56 -14.05
C ARG A 270 4.89 -12.12 -12.80
N ILE A 271 4.81 -12.89 -11.72
CA ILE A 271 5.54 -12.61 -10.48
C ILE A 271 7.05 -12.59 -10.73
N ARG A 272 7.58 -13.56 -11.49
CA ARG A 272 9.01 -13.61 -11.84
C ARG A 272 9.45 -12.40 -12.64
N ALA A 273 8.69 -12.02 -13.66
CA ALA A 273 8.98 -10.82 -14.45
C ALA A 273 8.97 -9.54 -13.58
N ARG A 274 8.03 -9.44 -12.64
CA ARG A 274 7.97 -8.33 -11.67
C ARG A 274 9.18 -8.30 -10.73
N GLN A 275 9.60 -9.46 -10.21
CA GLN A 275 10.80 -9.56 -9.38
C GLN A 275 12.06 -9.13 -10.16
N GLU A 276 12.18 -9.55 -11.42
CA GLU A 276 13.29 -9.15 -12.29
C GLU A 276 13.29 -7.65 -12.57
N TYR A 277 12.14 -7.06 -12.85
CA TYR A 277 12.01 -5.61 -13.00
C TYR A 277 12.47 -4.84 -11.75
N VAL A 278 11.99 -5.24 -10.56
CA VAL A 278 12.36 -4.56 -9.30
C VAL A 278 13.87 -4.63 -9.05
N ARG A 279 14.50 -5.77 -9.33
CA ARG A 279 15.95 -5.94 -9.14
C ARG A 279 16.77 -5.22 -10.21
N ASN A 280 16.45 -5.46 -11.48
CA ASN A 280 17.29 -5.08 -12.61
C ASN A 280 17.02 -3.66 -13.13
N SER A 281 15.82 -3.11 -12.89
CA SER A 281 15.45 -1.77 -13.35
C SER A 281 15.44 -0.76 -12.22
N LEU A 282 14.96 -1.13 -11.02
CA LEU A 282 14.93 -0.23 -9.85
C LEU A 282 16.15 -0.36 -8.94
N GLY A 283 16.91 -1.46 -9.05
CA GLY A 283 18.08 -1.72 -8.21
C GLY A 283 17.76 -2.16 -6.78
N VAL A 284 16.49 -2.50 -6.49
CA VAL A 284 16.04 -2.89 -5.14
C VAL A 284 16.38 -4.36 -4.90
N ARG A 285 17.03 -4.66 -3.76
CA ARG A 285 17.42 -6.03 -3.39
C ARG A 285 16.23 -6.84 -2.86
N LEU A 286 15.33 -7.20 -3.78
CA LEU A 286 14.11 -7.93 -3.45
C LEU A 286 14.41 -9.41 -3.07
N PRO A 287 14.05 -9.88 -1.86
CA PRO A 287 14.19 -11.29 -1.49
C PRO A 287 13.31 -12.22 -2.35
N ASP A 288 13.77 -13.43 -2.66
CA ASP A 288 13.04 -14.34 -3.55
C ASP A 288 11.66 -14.78 -3.02
N GLY A 289 11.45 -14.69 -1.70
CA GLY A 289 10.19 -15.00 -1.04
C GLY A 289 9.16 -13.88 -1.10
N VAL A 290 9.54 -12.67 -1.52
CA VAL A 290 8.62 -11.54 -1.71
C VAL A 290 8.11 -11.55 -3.13
N LEU A 291 6.80 -11.74 -3.28
CA LEU A 291 6.12 -11.93 -4.55
C LEU A 291 5.24 -10.72 -4.86
N PRO A 292 5.65 -9.81 -5.77
CA PRO A 292 4.84 -8.65 -6.12
C PRO A 292 3.61 -9.05 -6.93
N LEU A 293 2.43 -8.58 -6.50
CA LEU A 293 1.15 -8.85 -7.19
C LEU A 293 0.70 -7.68 -8.07
N SER A 294 1.10 -6.45 -7.75
CA SER A 294 0.87 -5.27 -8.58
C SER A 294 1.61 -5.34 -9.93
N CYS A 295 1.08 -4.70 -10.98
CA CYS A 295 1.75 -4.56 -12.27
C CYS A 295 2.96 -3.61 -12.23
N THR A 296 2.98 -2.66 -11.30
CA THR A 296 4.02 -1.62 -11.18
C THR A 296 4.67 -1.60 -9.78
N PRO A 297 5.19 -2.74 -9.28
CA PRO A 297 5.65 -2.83 -7.90
C PRO A 297 6.84 -1.91 -7.65
N CYS A 298 6.80 -1.12 -6.57
CA CYS A 298 7.85 -0.17 -6.18
C CYS A 298 8.14 0.93 -7.23
N TYR A 299 7.42 0.93 -8.36
CA TYR A 299 7.54 1.95 -9.39
C TYR A 299 6.94 3.26 -8.87
N PHE A 300 7.79 4.28 -8.83
CA PHE A 300 7.40 5.60 -8.38
C PHE A 300 7.89 6.68 -9.34
N ARG A 301 6.96 7.50 -9.83
CA ARG A 301 7.26 8.71 -10.60
C ARG A 301 6.85 9.94 -9.78
N PRO A 302 7.81 10.78 -9.33
CA PRO A 302 7.49 11.99 -8.58
C PRO A 302 6.62 12.97 -9.38
N PHE A 303 6.83 13.01 -10.69
CA PHE A 303 6.21 13.93 -11.63
C PHE A 303 5.29 13.17 -12.60
N TRP A 304 3.99 13.44 -12.54
CA TRP A 304 2.99 12.68 -13.29
C TRP A 304 3.02 12.93 -14.80
N LEU A 305 3.51 14.09 -15.24
CA LEU A 305 3.61 14.44 -16.67
C LEU A 305 4.91 13.96 -17.31
N SER A 306 5.75 13.22 -16.57
CA SER A 306 6.96 12.58 -17.08
C SER A 306 6.84 11.05 -17.01
N PRO A 307 6.08 10.41 -17.92
CA PRO A 307 5.80 8.98 -17.86
C PRO A 307 7.02 8.08 -18.14
N SER A 308 8.11 8.65 -18.67
CA SER A 308 9.35 7.92 -18.98
C SER A 308 10.39 7.96 -17.86
N THR A 309 10.05 8.54 -16.69
CA THR A 309 10.97 8.67 -15.56
C THR A 309 10.41 8.03 -14.30
N ALA A 310 11.27 7.37 -13.54
CA ALA A 310 10.99 6.85 -12.22
C ALA A 310 12.24 6.95 -11.33
N LEU A 311 12.05 6.88 -10.02
CA LEU A 311 13.16 6.74 -9.10
C LEU A 311 13.71 5.30 -9.16
N ALA A 312 15.04 5.19 -9.14
CA ALA A 312 15.79 3.95 -9.12
C ALA A 312 17.11 4.19 -8.39
N PHE A 313 17.73 3.14 -7.84
CA PHE A 313 19.11 3.22 -7.41
C PHE A 313 20.04 3.33 -8.63
N ALA A 314 21.12 4.10 -8.49
CA ALA A 314 22.17 4.14 -9.50
C ALA A 314 22.81 2.74 -9.62
N GLN A 315 23.01 2.29 -10.86
CA GLN A 315 23.67 1.02 -11.19
C GLN A 315 25.18 1.20 -11.35
#